data_AF-A0A6J4V4Z1-F1
#
_entry.id   AF-A0A6J4V4Z1-F1
#
_cell.length_a   1.000
_cell.length_b   1.000
_cell.length_c   1.000
_cell.angle_alpha   90.00
_cell.angle_beta   90.00
_cell.angle_gamma   90.00
#
_symmetry.space_group_name_H-M   'P 1'
#
loop_
_entity.id
_entity.type
_entity.pdbx_description
1 polymer ?
#
loop_
_entity_poly.entity_id
_entity_poly.type
_entity_poly.pdbx_seq_one_letter_code
_entity_poly.pdbx_strand_id
1 'polypeptide(L)'
;MRFDPQRPHRRSVRLAGYDYGADGVYFLTLCAFGREPLFGTVEGGTVRLSDVGLIAHEEWLRSATIRPEVTLDAFVVMPDHLHGIIVIRHP
;
A
#
# COMPACT_ATOMS: atom_id res chain seq x y z
N MET A 1 -7.62 31.51 -3.33
CA MET A 1 -6.15 31.45 -3.44
C MET A 1 -5.74 32.15 -4.73
N ARG A 2 -4.77 33.08 -4.70
CA ARG A 2 -4.28 33.78 -5.89
C ARG A 2 -3.29 32.88 -6.64
N PHE A 3 -3.39 32.84 -7.97
CA PHE A 3 -2.46 32.11 -8.83
C PHE A 3 -1.06 32.72 -8.67
N ASP A 4 -0.07 31.89 -8.31
CA ASP A 4 1.33 32.26 -8.23
C ASP A 4 2.09 31.55 -9.36
N PRO A 5 2.53 32.27 -10.41
CA PRO A 5 3.24 31.69 -11.54
C PRO A 5 4.63 31.13 -11.19
N GLN A 6 5.18 31.45 -10.02
CA GLN A 6 6.47 30.90 -9.56
C GLN A 6 6.32 29.62 -8.73
N ARG A 7 5.10 29.24 -8.33
CA ARG A 7 4.85 28.02 -7.59
C ARG A 7 4.68 26.86 -8.58
N PRO A 8 5.42 25.74 -8.45
CA PRO A 8 5.25 24.58 -9.31
C PRO A 8 3.79 24.10 -9.26
N HIS A 9 3.11 24.15 -10.40
CA HIS A 9 1.76 23.62 -10.49
C HIS A 9 1.85 22.09 -10.56
N ARG A 10 1.48 21.42 -9.46
CA ARG A 10 1.47 19.96 -9.41
C ARG A 10 0.49 19.45 -10.46
N ARG A 11 1.03 18.85 -11.53
CA ARG A 11 0.21 18.15 -12.52
C ARG A 11 -0.36 16.87 -11.91
N SER A 12 -1.56 16.50 -12.35
CA SER A 12 -2.13 15.20 -12.01
C SER A 12 -1.21 14.10 -12.52
N VAL A 13 -0.95 13.10 -11.68
CA VAL A 13 -0.28 11.84 -12.07
C VAL A 13 -1.27 10.84 -12.68
N ARG A 14 -2.58 11.13 -12.61
CA ARG A 14 -3.61 10.27 -13.16
C ARG A 14 -3.61 10.33 -14.68
N LEU A 15 -3.72 9.18 -15.31
CA LEU A 15 -3.84 9.05 -16.76
C LEU A 15 -5.17 9.68 -17.21
N ALA A 16 -5.10 10.61 -18.14
CA ALA A 16 -6.28 11.29 -18.67
C ALA A 16 -7.17 10.28 -19.43
N GLY A 17 -8.47 10.29 -19.12
CA GLY A 17 -9.46 9.39 -19.73
C GLY A 17 -9.49 7.97 -19.15
N TYR A 18 -8.65 7.65 -18.15
CA TYR A 18 -8.69 6.36 -17.48
C TYR A 18 -9.72 6.35 -16.34
N ASP A 19 -10.57 5.31 -16.30
CA ASP A 19 -11.51 5.08 -15.22
C ASP A 19 -10.86 4.31 -14.07
N TYR A 20 -10.59 5.02 -12.98
CA TYR A 20 -10.01 4.44 -11.76
C TYR A 20 -11.04 3.72 -10.88
N GLY A 21 -12.32 3.75 -11.25
CA GLY A 21 -13.38 2.98 -10.59
C GLY A 21 -13.54 1.57 -11.15
N ALA A 22 -13.03 1.31 -12.35
CA ALA A 22 -13.10 0.00 -12.99
C ALA A 22 -12.22 -1.04 -12.29
N ASP A 23 -12.52 -2.31 -12.56
CA ASP A 23 -11.72 -3.47 -12.14
C ASP A 23 -10.24 -3.27 -12.46
N GLY A 24 -9.37 -3.55 -11.50
CA GLY A 24 -7.95 -3.29 -11.65
C GLY A 24 -7.06 -4.05 -10.68
N VAL A 25 -5.78 -4.12 -11.07
CA VAL A 25 -4.69 -4.66 -10.26
C VAL A 25 -3.76 -3.53 -9.90
N TYR A 26 -3.44 -3.41 -8.62
CA TYR A 26 -2.68 -2.29 -8.07
C TYR A 26 -1.48 -2.79 -7.27
N PHE A 27 -0.31 -2.26 -7.57
CA PHE A 27 0.85 -2.37 -6.69
C PHE A 27 0.81 -1.24 -5.66
N LEU A 28 0.93 -1.60 -4.38
CA LEU A 28 0.88 -0.69 -3.25
C LEU A 28 2.16 -0.77 -2.43
N THR A 29 2.56 0.38 -1.90
CA THR A 29 3.56 0.49 -0.84
C THR A 29 2.96 1.28 0.31
N LEU A 30 2.93 0.69 1.51
CA LEU A 30 2.50 1.33 2.74
C LEU A 30 3.73 1.49 3.64
N CYS A 31 4.18 2.72 3.87
CA CYS A 31 5.32 3.00 4.74
C CYS A 31 4.84 3.37 6.15
N ALA A 32 5.56 2.88 7.17
CA ALA A 32 5.47 3.44 8.51
C ALA A 32 5.86 4.93 8.48
N PHE A 33 5.31 5.70 9.42
CA PHE A 33 5.66 7.11 9.56
C PHE A 33 7.17 7.25 9.79
N GLY A 34 7.80 8.22 9.11
CA GLY A 34 9.25 8.41 9.20
C GLY A 34 10.09 7.24 8.68
N ARG A 35 9.49 6.19 8.10
CA ARG A 35 10.15 4.91 7.80
C ARG A 35 10.79 4.26 9.03
N GLU A 36 10.14 4.43 10.18
CA GLU A 36 10.55 3.74 11.40
C GLU A 36 10.35 2.21 11.24
N PRO A 37 11.30 1.37 11.71
CA PRO A 37 11.23 -0.08 11.55
C PRO A 37 10.26 -0.73 12.55
N LEU A 38 9.01 -0.26 12.57
CA LEU A 38 7.98 -0.67 13.52
C LEU A 38 7.51 -2.12 13.29
N PHE A 39 7.59 -2.62 12.07
CA PHE A 39 7.10 -3.93 11.69
C PHE A 39 8.10 -5.06 11.93
N GLY A 40 9.36 -4.76 12.23
CA GLY A 40 10.33 -5.81 12.54
C GLY A 40 11.77 -5.42 12.27
N THR A 41 12.63 -6.45 12.21
CA THR A 41 14.07 -6.31 11.92
C THR A 41 14.50 -7.36 10.90
N VAL A 42 15.66 -7.16 10.26
CA VAL A 42 16.24 -8.17 9.37
C VAL A 42 17.26 -9.00 10.13
N GLU A 43 17.05 -10.32 10.17
CA GLU A 43 17.95 -11.29 10.80
C GLU A 43 18.22 -12.43 9.81
N GLY A 44 19.50 -12.71 9.54
CA GLY A 44 19.89 -13.77 8.60
C GLY A 44 19.36 -13.60 7.17
N GLY A 45 19.06 -12.37 6.74
CA GLY A 45 18.49 -12.07 5.42
C GLY A 45 16.97 -12.24 5.34
N THR A 46 16.31 -12.51 6.46
CA THR A 46 14.84 -12.62 6.55
C THR A 46 14.28 -11.58 7.50
N VAL A 47 13.02 -11.18 7.29
CA VAL A 47 12.36 -10.25 8.21
C VAL A 47 11.82 -11.04 9.40
N ARG A 48 12.29 -10.69 10.61
CA ARG A 48 11.64 -11.11 11.86
C ARG A 48 10.62 -10.04 12.22
N LEU A 49 9.34 -10.38 12.12
CA LEU A 49 8.25 -9.46 12.45
C LEU A 49 8.22 -9.15 13.95
N SER A 50 7.93 -7.89 14.27
CA SER A 50 7.50 -7.48 15.61
C SER A 50 6.01 -7.80 15.82
N ASP A 51 5.50 -7.59 17.03
CA ASP A 51 4.05 -7.69 17.30
C ASP A 51 3.22 -6.78 16.37
N VAL A 52 3.72 -5.57 16.09
CA VAL A 52 3.07 -4.62 15.16
C VAL A 52 3.16 -5.12 13.72
N GLY A 53 4.28 -5.75 13.34
CA GLY A 53 4.41 -6.38 12.02
C GLY A 53 3.48 -7.58 11.83
N LEU A 54 3.26 -8.37 12.87
CA LEU A 54 2.28 -9.45 12.87
C LEU A 54 0.86 -8.90 12.68
N ILE A 55 0.50 -7.84 13.41
CA ILE A 55 -0.80 -7.15 13.22
C ILE A 55 -0.93 -6.64 11.78
N ALA A 56 0.10 -6.01 11.22
CA ALA A 56 0.07 -5.51 9.84
C ALA A 56 -0.13 -6.65 8.81
N HIS A 57 0.55 -7.78 9.02
CA HIS A 57 0.40 -8.98 8.19
C HIS A 57 -1.02 -9.57 8.29
N GLU A 58 -1.55 -9.73 9.50
CA GLU A 58 -2.89 -10.28 9.74
C GLU A 58 -4.00 -9.39 9.17
N GLU A 59 -3.92 -8.07 9.38
CA GLU A 59 -4.91 -7.12 8.87
C GLU A 59 -4.83 -6.96 7.34
N TRP A 60 -3.64 -7.14 6.75
CA TRP A 60 -3.52 -7.26 5.29
C TRP A 60 -4.34 -8.45 4.79
N LEU A 61 -4.12 -9.65 5.33
CA LEU A 61 -4.87 -10.86 4.94
C LEU A 61 -6.38 -10.73 5.20
N ARG A 62 -6.75 -10.17 6.36
CA ARG A 62 -8.14 -9.94 6.74
C ARG A 62 -8.88 -9.03 5.76
N SER A 63 -8.16 -8.19 5.01
CA SER A 63 -8.78 -7.31 4.03
C SER A 63 -9.58 -8.05 2.96
N ALA A 64 -9.11 -9.23 2.51
CA ALA A 64 -9.87 -10.09 1.59
C ALA A 64 -11.07 -10.76 2.26
N THR A 65 -11.02 -11.01 3.57
CA THR A 65 -12.13 -11.62 4.31
C THR A 65 -13.29 -10.65 4.52
N ILE A 66 -12.99 -9.37 4.77
CA ILE A 66 -14.01 -8.37 5.14
C ILE A 66 -14.47 -7.50 3.96
N ARG A 67 -13.88 -7.64 2.77
CA ARG A 67 -14.25 -6.89 1.55
C ARG A 67 -14.42 -7.85 0.37
N PRO A 68 -15.65 -8.14 -0.08
CA PRO A 68 -15.89 -9.06 -1.18
C PRO A 68 -15.27 -8.60 -2.51
N GLU A 69 -15.08 -7.30 -2.70
CA GLU A 69 -14.45 -6.69 -3.88
C GLU A 69 -12.92 -6.85 -3.91
N VAL A 70 -12.29 -7.30 -2.82
CA VAL A 70 -10.83 -7.38 -2.67
C VAL A 70 -10.33 -8.81 -2.79
N THR A 71 -9.38 -9.02 -3.70
CA THR A 71 -8.50 -10.21 -3.69
C THR A 71 -7.05 -9.77 -3.51
N LEU A 72 -6.29 -10.51 -2.73
CA LEU A 72 -4.87 -10.25 -2.48
C LEU A 72 -4.02 -11.21 -3.32
N ASP A 73 -2.93 -10.70 -3.87
CA ASP A 73 -1.88 -11.48 -4.51
C ASP A 73 -0.58 -11.33 -3.68
N ALA A 74 0.59 -11.39 -4.29
CA ALA A 74 1.88 -11.30 -3.61
C ALA A 74 2.00 -10.04 -2.73
N PHE A 75 2.47 -10.24 -1.51
CA PHE A 75 2.79 -9.17 -0.57
C PHE A 75 3.95 -9.56 0.33
N VAL A 76 4.61 -8.57 0.93
CA VAL A 76 5.66 -8.76 1.91
C VAL A 76 5.64 -7.62 2.93
N VAL A 77 5.83 -7.96 4.20
CA VAL A 77 6.02 -7.00 5.28
C VAL A 77 7.52 -6.87 5.54
N MET A 78 8.06 -5.70 5.25
CA MET A 78 9.43 -5.29 5.54
C MET A 78 9.47 -4.51 6.87
N PRO A 79 10.63 -4.31 7.50
CA PRO A 79 10.75 -3.64 8.80
C PRO A 79 9.97 -2.33 8.94
N ASP A 80 9.95 -1.50 7.91
CA ASP A 80 9.39 -0.14 7.91
C ASP A 80 8.29 0.08 6.85
N HIS A 81 7.96 -0.94 6.05
CA HIS A 81 6.95 -0.82 5.00
C HIS A 81 6.34 -2.18 4.60
N LEU A 82 5.19 -2.14 3.96
CA LEU A 82 4.56 -3.27 3.30
C LEU A 82 4.52 -3.01 1.80
N HIS A 83 4.86 -4.02 1.00
CA HIS A 83 4.56 -4.05 -0.43
C HIS A 83 3.46 -5.08 -0.69
N GLY A 84 2.53 -4.77 -1.59
CA GLY A 84 1.46 -5.70 -1.91
C GLY A 84 0.81 -5.45 -3.25
N ILE A 85 0.31 -6.52 -3.85
CA ILE A 85 -0.56 -6.48 -5.02
C ILE A 85 -2.00 -6.73 -4.54
N ILE A 86 -2.89 -5.81 -4.87
CA ILE A 86 -4.32 -5.91 -4.59
C ILE A 86 -5.10 -5.89 -5.89
N VAL A 87 -6.09 -6.76 -6.00
CA VAL A 87 -7.08 -6.77 -7.07
C VAL A 87 -8.38 -6.23 -6.50
N ILE A 88 -8.93 -5.20 -7.12
CA ILE A 88 -10.21 -4.60 -6.76
C ILE A 88 -11.16 -4.82 -7.93
N ARG A 89 -12.31 -5.43 -7.68
CA ARG A 89 -13.33 -5.71 -8.71
C ARG A 89 -14.70 -5.30 -8.22
N HIS A 90 -15.57 -4.89 -9.12
CA HIS A 90 -16.97 -4.70 -8.76
C HIS A 90 -17.57 -6.01 -8.22
N PRO A 91 -18.36 -5.95 -7.13
CA PRO A 91 -19.07 -7.12 -6.60
C PRO A 91 -20.19 -7.61 -7.53
#